data_AF-A0A9W3YL66-F1
#
_entry.id   AF-A0A9W3YL66-F1
#
_cell.length_a   1.000
_cell.length_b   1.000
_cell.length_c   1.000
_cell.angle_alpha   90.00
_cell.angle_beta   90.00
_cell.angle_gamma   90.00
#
_symmetry.space_group_name_H-M   'P 1'
#
loop_
_entity.id
_entity.type
_entity.pdbx_description
1 polymer ?
#
loop_
_entity_poly.entity_id
_entity_poly.type
_entity_poly.pdbx_seq_one_letter_code
_entity_poly.pdbx_strand_id
1 'polypeptide(L)' 'MIDKRKNAFYKITLHFFIRSKNGREIVEKTLYSNHSVTSKRFIEFAKSHVKQIKGFDGFLEDWASQQTVSNELFCK' A
#
# COMPACT_ATOMS: atom_id res chain seq x y z
N MET A 1 -30.90 5.35 -5.47
CA MET A 1 -29.64 5.89 -6.05
C MET A 1 -28.51 5.44 -5.12
N ILE A 2 -27.73 4.43 -5.51
CA ILE A 2 -26.61 3.94 -4.69
C ILE A 2 -25.53 5.02 -4.72
N ASP A 3 -25.15 5.53 -3.56
CA ASP A 3 -24.11 6.54 -3.41
C ASP A 3 -22.76 5.94 -3.87
N LYS A 4 -22.30 6.33 -5.06
CA LYS A 4 -21.05 5.83 -5.66
C LYS A 4 -19.83 6.13 -4.78
N ARG A 5 -19.91 7.09 -3.84
CA ARG A 5 -18.84 7.39 -2.88
C ARG A 5 -18.69 6.32 -1.79
N LYS A 6 -19.73 5.51 -1.55
CA LYS A 6 -19.71 4.39 -0.60
C LYS A 6 -19.09 3.11 -1.15
N ASN A 7 -18.71 3.09 -2.43
CA ASN A 7 -18.25 1.91 -3.17
C ASN A 7 -16.87 2.10 -3.82
N ALA A 8 -15.97 2.85 -3.16
CA ALA A 8 -14.60 3.02 -3.62
C ALA A 8 -13.64 2.30 -2.66
N PHE A 9 -12.84 1.38 -3.20
CA PHE A 9 -11.72 0.77 -2.50
C PHE A 9 -10.42 1.44 -2.94
N TYR A 10 -9.41 1.41 -2.08
CA TYR A 10 -8.08 1.94 -2.36
C TYR A 10 -7.08 0.79 -2.37
N LYS A 11 -6.47 0.55 -3.53
CA LYS A 11 -5.33 -0.36 -3.68
C LYS A 11 -4.06 0.43 -3.43
N ILE A 12 -3.35 0.08 -2.36
CA ILE A 12 -2.10 0.70 -1.96
C ILE A 12 -0.97 -0.28 -2.28
N THR A 13 -0.06 0.12 -3.17
CA THR A 13 1.09 -0.70 -3.58
C THR A 13 2.35 -0.11 -2.97
N LEU A 14 3.06 -0.91 -2.18
CA LEU A 14 4.25 -0.51 -1.44
C LEU A 14 5.45 -1.31 -1.91
N HIS A 15 6.55 -0.61 -2.17
CA HIS A 15 7.83 -1.20 -2.54
C HIS A 15 8.87 -0.91 -1.45
N PHE A 16 9.60 -1.93 -1.03
CA PHE A 16 10.62 -1.80 0.02
C PHE A 16 11.72 -2.85 -0.14
N PHE A 17 12.87 -2.58 0.48
CA PHE A 17 13.95 -3.54 0.57
C PHE A 17 13.79 -4.44 1.78
N ILE A 18 14.05 -5.72 1.59
CA ILE A 18 14.36 -6.65 2.67
C ILE A 18 15.84 -7.06 2.59
N ARG A 19 16.47 -7.21 3.75
CA ARG A 19 17.81 -7.77 3.88
C ARG A 19 17.71 -9.29 3.95
N SER A 20 18.23 -9.96 2.94
CA SER A 20 18.41 -11.41 2.89
C SER A 20 19.88 -11.76 3.11
N LYS A 21 20.18 -13.07 3.21
CA LYS A 21 21.58 -13.54 3.34
C LYS A 21 22.43 -13.20 2.11
N ASN A 22 21.79 -12.96 0.96
CA ASN A 22 22.44 -12.75 -0.33
C ASN A 22 22.47 -11.27 -0.75
N GLY A 23 21.96 -10.35 0.08
CA GLY A 23 21.95 -8.91 -0.21
C GLY A 23 20.60 -8.26 0.09
N ARG A 24 20.32 -7.17 -0.62
CA ARG A 24 19.02 -6.47 -0.56
C ARG A 24 18.13 -6.95 -1.69
N GLU A 25 16.90 -7.29 -1.37
CA GLU A 25 15.88 -7.69 -2.33
C GLU A 25 14.74 -6.67 -2.30
N ILE A 26 14.20 -6.32 -3.48
CA ILE A 26 13.02 -5.47 -3.59
C ILE A 26 11.79 -6.37 -3.45
N VAL A 27 10.89 -6.00 -2.55
CA VAL A 27 9.62 -6.67 -2.31
C VAL A 27 8.47 -5.72 -2.54
N GLU A 28 7.44 -6.22 -3.23
CA GLU A 28 6.15 -5.55 -3.40
C GLU A 28 5.15 -6.09 -2.37
N LYS A 29 4.38 -5.18 -1.75
CA LYS A 29 3.21 -5.53 -0.93
C LYS A 29 2.01 -4.67 -1.32
N THR A 30 0.91 -5.34 -1.64
CA THR A 30 -0.38 -4.69 -1.91
C THR A 30 -1.28 -4.75 -0.67
N LEU A 31 -1.90 -3.61 -0.34
CA LEU A 31 -2.91 -3.47 0.70
C LEU A 31 -4.21 -2.93 0.08
N TYR A 32 -5.33 -3.32 0.67
CA TYR A 32 -6.65 -2.81 0.29
C TYR A 32 -7.28 -2.09 1.49
N SER A 33 -7.84 -0.91 1.23
CA SER A 33 -8.48 -0.08 2.26
C SER A 33 -9.81 0.49 1.76
N ASN A 34 -10.79 0.55 2.64
CA ASN A 34 -12.06 1.27 2.41
C ASN A 34 -11.91 2.79 2.53
N HIS A 35 -10.79 3.25 3.11
CA HIS A 35 -10.51 4.66 3.35
C HIS A 35 -9.28 5.08 2.56
N SER A 36 -9.37 6.23 1.87
CA SER A 36 -8.21 6.83 1.24
C SER A 36 -7.24 7.25 2.33
N VAL A 37 -5.97 6.89 2.19
CA VAL A 37 -4.94 7.61 2.92
C VAL A 37 -4.71 8.91 2.18
N THR A 38 -4.83 10.03 2.90
CA THR A 38 -4.62 11.35 2.31
C THR A 38 -3.17 11.47 1.84
N SER A 39 -2.93 12.18 0.73
CA SER A 39 -1.59 12.36 0.17
C SER A 39 -0.56 12.85 1.19
N LYS A 40 -0.97 13.74 2.11
CA LYS A 40 -0.13 14.27 3.20
C LYS A 40 0.34 13.21 4.21
N ARG A 41 -0.41 12.12 4.40
CA ARG A 41 -0.10 11.06 5.40
C ARG A 41 0.25 9.73 4.75
N PHE A 42 0.22 9.64 3.43
CA PHE A 42 0.43 8.40 2.68
C PHE A 42 1.79 7.78 2.96
N ILE A 43 2.85 8.57 2.90
CA ILE A 43 4.22 8.10 3.14
C ILE A 43 4.42 7.62 4.57
N GLU A 44 3.88 8.33 5.57
CA GLU A 44 3.96 7.92 6.98
C GLU A 44 3.23 6.60 7.24
N PHE A 45 2.03 6.46 6.68
CA PHE A 45 1.26 5.21 6.72
C PHE A 45 2.02 4.06 6.04
N ALA A 46 2.57 4.29 4.85
CA ALA A 46 3.30 3.28 4.11
C ALA A 46 4.55 2.82 4.89
N LYS A 47 5.33 3.78 5.41
CA LYS A 47 6.51 3.51 6.24
C LYS A 47 6.16 2.72 7.50
N SER A 48 5.09 3.07 8.21
CA SER A 48 4.70 2.35 9.41
C SER A 48 4.31 0.90 9.11
N HIS A 49 3.66 0.67 7.96
CA HIS A 49 3.25 -0.67 7.55
C HIS A 49 4.41 -1.57 7.12
N VAL A 50 5.41 -1.04 6.38
CA VAL A 50 6.57 -1.83 5.94
C VAL A 50 7.60 -2.06 7.04
N LYS A 51 7.73 -1.14 8.00
CA LYS A 51 8.66 -1.28 9.14
C LYS A 51 8.36 -2.50 10.03
N GLN A 52 7.12 -2.98 10.01
CA GLN A 52 6.71 -4.17 10.76
C GLN A 52 7.20 -5.48 10.10
N ILE A 53 7.72 -5.42 8.87
CA ILE A 53 8.15 -6.59 8.12
C ILE A 53 9.57 -6.98 8.55
N LYS A 54 9.74 -8.25 8.92
CA LYS A 54 11.03 -8.78 9.33
C LYS A 54 12.06 -8.60 8.22
N GLY A 55 13.21 -8.02 8.57
CA GLY A 55 14.31 -7.79 7.63
C GLY A 55 14.16 -6.54 6.78
N PHE A 56 13.20 -5.64 7.07
CA PHE A 56 13.09 -4.35 6.40
C PHE A 56 14.42 -3.55 6.43
N ASP A 57 14.86 -3.07 5.26
CA ASP A 57 16.16 -2.37 5.08
C ASP A 57 16.03 -1.04 4.32
N GLY A 58 14.80 -0.61 3.98
CA GLY A 58 14.55 0.69 3.34
C GLY A 58 13.23 0.73 2.58
N PHE A 59 12.56 1.89 2.55
CA PHE A 59 11.31 2.09 1.83
C PHE A 59 11.53 2.92 0.56
N LEU A 60 10.95 2.49 -0.56
CA LEU A 60 11.04 3.17 -1.85
C LEU A 60 9.85 4.12 -2.02
N GLU A 61 9.98 5.34 -1.49
CA GLU A 61 8.90 6.33 -1.45
C GLU A 61 8.34 6.67 -2.83
N ASP A 62 9.23 6.88 -3.82
CA ASP A 62 8.84 7.25 -5.19
C ASP A 62 8.06 6.14 -5.91
N TRP A 63 8.13 4.90 -5.42
CA TRP A 63 7.47 3.74 -6.01
C TRP A 63 6.18 3.38 -5.27
N ALA A 64 5.84 4.11 -4.21
CA ALA A 64 4.62 3.90 -3.46
C ALA A 64 3.44 4.57 -4.18
N SER A 65 2.33 3.84 -4.34
CA SER A 65 1.15 4.34 -5.04
C SER A 65 -0.14 3.97 -4.35
N GLN A 66 -1.15 4.82 -4.53
CA GLN A 66 -2.53 4.57 -4.12
C GLN A 66 -3.42 4.76 -5.34
N GLN A 67 -4.21 3.74 -5.67
CA GLN A 67 -5.16 3.75 -6.78
C GLN A 67 -6.56 3.50 -6.25
N THR A 68 -7.53 4.30 -6.70
CA THR A 68 -8.95 4.04 -6.44
C THR A 68 -9.43 2.94 -7.37
N VAL A 69 -10.00 1.88 -6.82
CA VAL A 69 -10.55 0.73 -7.55
C VAL A 69 -12.05 0.60 -7.28
N SER A 70 -12.79 0.15 -8.29
CA SER A 70 -14.23 -0.12 -8.19
C SER A 70 -14.48 -1.30 -7.23
N ASN A 71 -15.56 -1.23 -6.44
CA ASN A 71 -15.96 -2.28 -5.50
C ASN A 71 -16.46 -3.57 -6.17
N GLU A 72 -16.65 -3.57 -7.49
CA GLU A 72 -17.07 -4.75 -8.26
C GLU A 72 -16.13 -5.97 -8.09
N LEU A 73 -14.86 -5.73 -7.69
CA LEU A 73 -13.89 -6.79 -7.41
C LEU A 73 -13.98 -7.38 -5.99
N PHE A 74 -14.68 -6.74 -5.06
CA PHE A 74 -14.70 -7.10 -3.63
C PHE A 74 -16.10 -7.45 -3.08
N CYS A 75 -17.16 -6.98 -3.72
CA CYS A 75 -18.52 -7.45 -3.45
C CYS A 75 -18.78 -8.76 -4.23
N LYS A 76 -18.62 -9.90 -3.57
CA LYS A 76 -19.23 -11.18 -4.00
C LYS A 76 -20.63 -11.31 -3.43
#